data_AF-A0A519K4U8-F1
#
_entry.id   AF-A0A519K4U8-F1
#
_cell.length_a   1.000
_cell.length_b   1.000
_cell.length_c   1.000
_cell.angle_alpha   90.00
_cell.angle_beta   90.00
_cell.angle_gamma   90.00
#
_symmetry.space_group_name_H-M   'P 1'
#
loop_
_entity.id
_entity.type
_entity.pdbx_description
1 polymer ?
#
loop_
_entity_poly.entity_id
_entity_poly.type
_entity_poly.pdbx_seq_one_letter_code
_entity_poly.pdbx_strand_id
1 'polypeptide(L)'
;TQTNVTSNLSFTYSLSSGSFNSSDYTANLNVMIPAGSNSYTTTVNLTDDSNDDGDELAVIHFGTLPSGYNRLNDNIEIRVIDNDFTTLPWGTPLNPTYGNVQSTAPAGYYLSLEGKSGAALKQAIQDIIANPSVVHAQNYGDIEYILKESDQNPLNSNQVWLMYVEQGRSKYKFQTTSSNVGTWNREHIFPQSRGGYTDGTSSQADGINIWLPTSADDLQAGHGDAHHIRAEDGPENTTRSNRDYGSDYNGPATSQGSWHGDVARALFYMAVRYNALSLVNGNPSDTPGNHIMGDLASLLAWNHSDPSDDFEMHRNNVIYTWQVNRNPFIDYPDLADYIWGIHAGEVWFAPLAVADNTQLQVGVWPNPATSSINISGIQAEAVIDIYGVTGAKLYSGNISGDTRIDLNLPAGIYMAKISSGGKSAVKKIVIK
;
A
#
# COMPACT_ATOMS: atom_id res chain seq x y z
N THR A 1 31.48 -41.79 4.42
CA THR A 1 32.90 -41.76 4.03
C THR A 1 33.07 -42.44 2.67
N GLN A 2 34.17 -42.21 1.96
CA GLN A 2 34.40 -42.85 0.64
C GLN A 2 34.68 -44.36 0.76
N THR A 3 35.28 -44.79 1.87
CA THR A 3 35.59 -46.19 2.19
C THR A 3 35.10 -46.54 3.60
N ASN A 4 35.03 -47.84 3.90
CA ASN A 4 34.63 -48.32 5.23
C ASN A 4 35.62 -47.81 6.30
N VAL A 5 35.09 -47.30 7.40
CA VAL A 5 35.91 -46.81 8.52
C VAL A 5 36.51 -47.99 9.27
N THR A 6 37.77 -47.85 9.71
CA THR A 6 38.51 -48.91 10.43
C THR A 6 38.22 -48.95 11.93
N SER A 7 37.61 -47.90 12.45
CA SER A 7 37.13 -47.76 13.83
C SER A 7 35.83 -46.94 13.82
N ASN A 8 35.04 -47.01 14.90
CA ASN A 8 33.80 -46.23 14.99
C ASN A 8 34.10 -44.74 14.82
N LEU A 9 33.48 -44.12 13.83
CA LEU A 9 33.58 -42.69 13.56
C LEU A 9 32.36 -42.00 14.16
N SER A 10 32.57 -41.04 15.06
CA SER A 10 31.48 -40.29 15.69
C SER A 10 31.73 -38.79 15.62
N PHE A 11 30.67 -38.04 15.32
CA PHE A 11 30.64 -36.58 15.28
C PHE A 11 29.18 -36.11 15.38
N THR A 12 28.95 -34.81 15.46
CA THR A 12 27.60 -34.23 15.50
C THR A 12 27.29 -33.44 14.25
N TYR A 13 26.02 -33.15 14.01
CA TYR A 13 25.58 -32.14 13.06
C TYR A 13 24.51 -31.24 13.70
N SER A 14 24.34 -30.03 13.20
CA SER A 14 23.24 -29.15 13.56
C SER A 14 22.27 -28.98 12.39
N LEU A 15 21.04 -28.60 12.72
CA LEU A 15 19.97 -28.23 11.80
C LEU A 15 19.43 -26.88 12.29
N SER A 16 19.95 -25.79 11.74
CA SER A 16 19.53 -24.46 12.19
C SER A 16 19.86 -23.40 11.15
N SER A 17 18.92 -22.51 10.86
CA SER A 17 19.16 -21.30 10.06
C SER A 17 18.05 -20.27 10.29
N GLY A 18 18.42 -19.03 10.61
CA GLY A 18 17.44 -17.99 10.87
C GLY A 18 16.50 -18.38 12.02
N SER A 19 15.20 -18.45 11.73
CA SER A 19 14.15 -18.88 12.66
C SER A 19 14.08 -20.40 12.83
N PHE A 20 14.55 -21.21 11.87
CA PHE A 20 14.55 -22.68 11.99
C PHE A 20 15.52 -23.14 13.09
N ASN A 21 14.98 -23.77 14.12
CA ASN A 21 15.62 -24.15 15.37
C ASN A 21 15.12 -25.52 15.90
N SER A 22 15.48 -25.86 17.15
CA SER A 22 15.16 -27.16 17.76
C SER A 22 13.67 -27.38 18.08
N SER A 23 12.83 -26.35 17.94
CA SER A 23 11.37 -26.46 18.09
C SER A 23 10.74 -27.10 16.85
N ASP A 24 11.38 -26.92 15.69
CA ASP A 24 10.81 -27.22 14.37
C ASP A 24 11.12 -28.65 13.91
N TYR A 25 11.87 -29.40 14.72
CA TYR A 25 12.16 -30.79 14.42
C TYR A 25 12.50 -31.64 15.64
N THR A 26 12.30 -32.94 15.49
CA THR A 26 12.84 -33.98 16.36
C THR A 26 13.81 -34.86 15.58
N ALA A 27 15.10 -34.88 15.98
CA ALA A 27 16.13 -35.69 15.34
C ALA A 27 17.26 -36.10 16.30
N ASN A 28 17.92 -37.22 16.01
CA ASN A 28 19.21 -37.55 16.63
C ASN A 28 20.34 -36.84 15.89
N LEU A 29 20.91 -35.82 16.53
CA LEU A 29 22.00 -34.99 16.01
C LEU A 29 23.40 -35.64 16.10
N ASN A 30 23.49 -36.84 16.68
CA ASN A 30 24.73 -37.60 16.74
C ASN A 30 24.85 -38.53 15.55
N VAL A 31 25.98 -38.46 14.86
CA VAL A 31 26.36 -39.38 13.78
C VAL A 31 27.31 -40.42 14.35
N MET A 32 27.02 -41.70 14.08
CA MET A 32 27.93 -42.81 14.38
C MET A 32 27.99 -43.76 13.19
N ILE A 33 29.15 -43.79 12.52
CA ILE A 33 29.45 -44.75 11.45
C ILE A 33 30.26 -45.89 12.09
N PRO A 34 29.74 -47.11 12.17
CA PRO A 34 30.42 -48.22 12.82
C PRO A 34 31.61 -48.72 12.00
N ALA A 35 32.61 -49.28 12.68
CA ALA A 35 33.74 -49.95 12.05
C ALA A 35 33.25 -50.98 11.01
N GLY A 36 33.82 -50.95 9.81
CA GLY A 36 33.41 -51.80 8.69
C GLY A 36 32.25 -51.25 7.85
N SER A 37 31.71 -50.07 8.15
CA SER A 37 30.70 -49.36 7.33
C SER A 37 31.22 -48.01 6.83
N ASN A 38 30.56 -47.43 5.83
CA ASN A 38 30.92 -46.12 5.28
C ASN A 38 29.76 -45.11 5.28
N SER A 39 28.61 -45.46 5.85
CA SER A 39 27.42 -44.61 5.90
C SER A 39 26.73 -44.66 7.26
N TYR A 40 25.96 -43.60 7.53
CA TYR A 40 25.01 -43.48 8.63
C TYR A 40 23.75 -42.83 8.07
N THR A 41 22.59 -43.27 8.54
CA THR A 41 21.30 -42.71 8.16
C THR A 41 20.50 -42.43 9.43
N THR A 42 19.87 -41.27 9.47
CA THR A 42 18.93 -40.89 10.54
C THR A 42 17.71 -40.24 9.91
N THR A 43 16.60 -40.24 10.64
CA THR A 43 15.38 -39.54 10.27
C THR A 43 15.30 -38.24 11.05
N VAL A 44 15.01 -37.15 10.34
CA VAL A 44 14.63 -35.87 10.91
C VAL A 44 13.12 -35.75 10.71
N ASN A 45 12.36 -35.68 11.80
CA ASN A 45 10.93 -35.43 11.73
C ASN A 45 10.71 -33.94 11.94
N LEU A 46 10.09 -33.26 10.98
CA LEU A 46 9.67 -31.87 11.14
C LEU A 46 8.48 -31.82 12.08
N THR A 47 8.42 -30.78 12.90
CA THR A 47 7.26 -30.47 13.75
C THR A 47 6.31 -29.63 12.91
N ASP A 48 5.08 -30.11 12.74
CA ASP A 48 3.95 -29.33 12.22
C ASP A 48 3.24 -28.77 13.46
N ASP A 49 3.26 -27.45 13.64
CA ASP A 49 2.67 -26.79 14.81
C ASP A 49 1.41 -26.01 14.45
N SER A 50 1.23 -24.79 14.95
CA SER A 50 0.09 -23.93 14.58
C SER A 50 0.51 -22.48 14.42
N ASN A 51 1.83 -22.23 14.39
CA ASN A 51 2.42 -20.91 14.29
C ASN A 51 2.72 -20.64 12.81
N ASP A 52 2.35 -19.45 12.34
CA ASP A 52 2.79 -18.95 11.04
C ASP A 52 4.19 -18.34 11.22
N ASP A 53 5.21 -19.20 11.17
CA ASP A 53 6.63 -18.83 11.26
C ASP A 53 7.23 -18.52 9.87
N GLY A 54 6.49 -18.86 8.81
CA GLY A 54 6.87 -18.68 7.42
C GLY A 54 7.70 -19.85 6.88
N ASP A 55 7.96 -19.84 5.56
CA ASP A 55 8.88 -20.81 4.96
C ASP A 55 10.29 -20.62 5.52
N GLU A 56 10.95 -21.72 5.90
CA GLU A 56 12.27 -21.69 6.55
C GLU A 56 13.29 -22.58 5.85
N LEU A 57 14.54 -22.52 6.34
CA LEU A 57 15.66 -23.29 5.80
C LEU A 57 16.32 -24.13 6.89
N ALA A 58 16.19 -25.44 6.81
CA ALA A 58 16.99 -26.34 7.62
C ALA A 58 18.38 -26.48 6.99
N VAL A 59 19.41 -25.90 7.62
CA VAL A 59 20.80 -26.04 7.18
C VAL A 59 21.49 -27.14 7.96
N ILE A 60 21.86 -28.21 7.28
CA ILE A 60 22.69 -29.28 7.84
C ILE A 60 24.13 -28.79 7.89
N HIS A 61 24.66 -28.61 9.10
CA HIS A 61 26.06 -28.28 9.32
C HIS A 61 26.77 -29.35 10.15
N PHE A 62 27.87 -29.90 9.65
CA PHE A 62 28.67 -30.84 10.42
C PHE A 62 29.46 -30.14 11.51
N GLY A 63 29.44 -30.71 12.71
CA GLY A 63 30.31 -30.32 13.81
C GLY A 63 31.78 -30.69 13.54
N THR A 64 32.64 -30.50 14.54
CA THR A 64 34.07 -30.82 14.41
C THR A 64 34.26 -32.29 13.99
N LEU A 65 34.97 -32.49 12.87
CA LEU A 65 35.28 -33.83 12.39
C LEU A 65 36.53 -34.38 13.10
N PRO A 66 36.58 -35.69 13.39
CA PRO A 66 37.80 -36.33 13.86
C PRO A 66 38.97 -36.21 12.88
N SER A 67 40.19 -36.26 13.41
CA SER A 67 41.42 -36.15 12.61
C SER A 67 41.46 -37.19 11.48
N GLY A 68 41.91 -36.77 10.30
CA GLY A 68 41.97 -37.61 9.10
C GLY A 68 40.71 -37.61 8.23
N TYR A 69 39.65 -36.89 8.62
CA TYR A 69 38.43 -36.74 7.82
C TYR A 69 38.25 -35.30 7.34
N ASN A 70 37.89 -35.15 6.07
CA ASN A 70 37.59 -33.86 5.43
C ASN A 70 36.12 -33.83 5.00
N ARG A 71 35.49 -32.64 5.09
CA ARG A 71 34.14 -32.39 4.59
C ARG A 71 34.18 -32.27 3.06
N LEU A 72 33.34 -33.05 2.38
CA LEU A 72 33.16 -32.95 0.92
C LEU A 72 31.88 -32.20 0.56
N ASN A 73 30.85 -32.35 1.40
CA ASN A 73 29.61 -31.61 1.37
C ASN A 73 29.26 -31.20 2.80
N ASP A 74 28.85 -29.96 2.98
CA ASP A 74 28.45 -29.37 4.25
C ASP A 74 27.57 -28.15 3.95
N ASN A 75 26.83 -27.65 4.94
CA ASN A 75 25.84 -26.58 4.76
C ASN A 75 24.79 -26.92 3.70
N ILE A 76 24.26 -28.15 3.76
CA ILE A 76 23.18 -28.57 2.85
C ILE A 76 21.90 -27.90 3.32
N GLU A 77 21.29 -27.11 2.45
CA GLU A 77 20.06 -26.40 2.74
C GLU A 77 18.84 -27.22 2.30
N ILE A 78 17.87 -27.37 3.19
CA ILE A 78 16.59 -28.03 2.93
C ILE A 78 15.49 -27.02 3.24
N ARG A 79 14.64 -26.73 2.25
CA ARG A 79 13.47 -25.88 2.46
C ARG A 79 12.44 -26.62 3.31
N VAL A 80 11.97 -25.95 4.34
CA VAL A 80 10.79 -26.35 5.12
C VAL A 80 9.66 -25.39 4.74
N ILE A 81 8.55 -25.95 4.28
CA ILE A 81 7.37 -25.18 3.89
C ILE A 81 6.44 -25.20 5.09
N ASP A 82 6.09 -24.01 5.56
CA ASP A 82 5.08 -23.84 6.60
C ASP A 82 3.69 -23.89 5.93
N ASN A 83 2.85 -24.81 6.42
CA ASN A 83 1.50 -25.05 5.92
C ASN A 83 0.42 -24.22 6.62
N ASP A 84 0.76 -23.43 7.63
CA ASP A 84 -0.17 -22.62 8.41
C ASP A 84 -0.26 -21.16 7.93
N PHE A 85 0.21 -20.91 6.70
CA PHE A 85 0.09 -19.61 6.06
C PHE A 85 -1.38 -19.14 6.01
N THR A 86 -1.55 -17.82 6.14
CA THR A 86 -2.84 -17.15 6.05
C THR A 86 -3.03 -16.46 4.70
N THR A 87 -4.29 -16.19 4.36
CA THR A 87 -4.67 -15.36 3.21
C THR A 87 -5.37 -14.10 3.69
N LEU A 88 -5.23 -13.02 2.91
CA LEU A 88 -5.85 -11.74 3.19
C LEU A 88 -7.19 -11.64 2.43
N PRO A 89 -8.18 -10.89 2.95
CA PRO A 89 -9.52 -10.81 2.38
C PRO A 89 -9.63 -9.89 1.15
N TRP A 90 -8.50 -9.57 0.50
CA TRP A 90 -8.38 -8.64 -0.62
C TRP A 90 -7.36 -9.17 -1.64
N GLY A 91 -7.42 -8.61 -2.86
CA GLY A 91 -6.75 -9.16 -4.03
C GLY A 91 -5.25 -8.85 -4.15
N THR A 92 -4.55 -9.61 -4.99
CA THR A 92 -3.19 -9.25 -5.44
C THR A 92 -3.27 -8.10 -6.45
N PRO A 93 -2.17 -7.38 -6.74
CA PRO A 93 -2.17 -6.38 -7.81
C PRO A 93 -2.63 -6.91 -9.17
N LEU A 94 -2.40 -8.21 -9.47
CA LEU A 94 -2.91 -8.84 -10.70
C LEU A 94 -4.43 -9.09 -10.70
N ASN A 95 -5.06 -9.13 -9.53
CA ASN A 95 -6.50 -9.33 -9.35
C ASN A 95 -7.00 -8.33 -8.31
N PRO A 96 -6.93 -7.02 -8.60
CA PRO A 96 -7.08 -5.99 -7.58
C PRO A 96 -8.51 -5.97 -7.04
N THR A 97 -8.63 -5.72 -5.73
CA THR A 97 -9.90 -5.39 -5.10
C THR A 97 -9.85 -3.94 -4.62
N TYR A 98 -11.03 -3.36 -4.38
CA TYR A 98 -11.14 -1.97 -3.99
C TYR A 98 -12.15 -1.81 -2.84
N GLY A 99 -11.75 -1.07 -1.81
CA GLY A 99 -12.62 -0.69 -0.70
C GLY A 99 -12.76 -1.76 0.39
N ASN A 100 -12.03 -2.87 0.32
CA ASN A 100 -11.97 -3.83 1.43
C ASN A 100 -10.98 -3.37 2.50
N VAL A 101 -9.91 -2.68 2.10
CA VAL A 101 -8.93 -2.08 3.01
C VAL A 101 -9.23 -0.60 3.13
N GLN A 102 -9.55 -0.17 4.36
CA GLN A 102 -9.83 1.23 4.64
C GLN A 102 -8.54 1.97 5.02
N SER A 103 -8.44 3.23 4.62
CA SER A 103 -7.35 4.10 5.05
C SER A 103 -7.35 4.24 6.58
N THR A 104 -6.17 4.10 7.20
CA THR A 104 -5.95 4.36 8.62
C THR A 104 -5.55 5.81 8.92
N ALA A 105 -5.70 6.72 7.94
CA ALA A 105 -5.46 8.14 8.15
C ALA A 105 -6.26 8.66 9.35
N PRO A 106 -5.62 9.35 10.32
CA PRO A 106 -6.33 9.94 11.44
C PRO A 106 -7.44 10.89 10.98
N ALA A 107 -8.48 11.04 11.81
CA ALA A 107 -9.55 11.98 11.54
C ALA A 107 -8.98 13.39 11.32
N GLY A 108 -9.26 13.95 10.14
CA GLY A 108 -8.82 15.28 9.78
C GLY A 108 -7.39 15.40 9.23
N TYR A 109 -6.70 14.28 8.99
CA TYR A 109 -5.32 14.24 8.52
C TYR A 109 -5.07 15.11 7.26
N TYR A 110 -6.05 15.18 6.34
CA TYR A 110 -5.96 15.96 5.09
C TYR A 110 -6.77 17.28 5.08
N LEU A 111 -7.34 17.72 6.22
CA LEU A 111 -8.17 18.93 6.26
C LEU A 111 -7.45 20.20 5.80
N SER A 112 -6.12 20.25 5.98
CA SER A 112 -5.32 21.42 5.59
C SER A 112 -5.19 21.58 4.07
N LEU A 113 -5.62 20.59 3.27
CA LEU A 113 -5.62 20.63 1.81
C LEU A 113 -6.87 21.32 1.23
N GLU A 114 -7.97 21.33 1.98
CA GLU A 114 -9.28 21.83 1.53
C GLU A 114 -9.21 23.26 1.02
N GLY A 115 -9.75 23.49 -0.17
CA GLY A 115 -9.83 24.83 -0.76
C GLY A 115 -8.49 25.38 -1.28
N LYS A 116 -7.43 24.56 -1.36
CA LYS A 116 -6.13 24.98 -1.89
C LYS A 116 -5.95 24.56 -3.35
N SER A 117 -5.09 25.27 -4.07
CA SER A 117 -4.73 24.98 -5.46
C SER A 117 -3.25 25.26 -5.74
N GLY A 118 -2.75 24.72 -6.85
CA GLY A 118 -1.41 24.99 -7.38
C GLY A 118 -0.30 24.83 -6.33
N ALA A 119 0.61 25.80 -6.25
CA ALA A 119 1.73 25.76 -5.31
C ALA A 119 1.29 25.69 -3.83
N ALA A 120 0.16 26.30 -3.47
CA ALA A 120 -0.35 26.25 -2.11
C ALA A 120 -0.86 24.84 -1.74
N LEU A 121 -1.48 24.13 -2.68
CA LEU A 121 -1.88 22.73 -2.50
C LEU A 121 -0.64 21.83 -2.37
N LYS A 122 0.32 21.94 -3.30
CA LYS A 122 1.57 21.17 -3.23
C LYS A 122 2.30 21.38 -1.89
N GLN A 123 2.42 22.63 -1.44
CA GLN A 123 3.03 22.94 -0.13
C GLN A 123 2.24 22.33 1.02
N ALA A 124 0.91 22.42 1.01
CA ALA A 124 0.08 21.85 2.07
C ALA A 124 0.20 20.33 2.19
N ILE A 125 0.40 19.64 1.05
CA ILE A 125 0.69 18.20 1.03
C ILE A 125 2.06 17.95 1.67
N GLN A 126 3.09 18.70 1.27
CA GLN A 126 4.43 18.59 1.84
C GLN A 126 4.45 18.86 3.35
N ASP A 127 3.70 19.86 3.82
CA ASP A 127 3.58 20.21 5.25
C ASP A 127 3.01 19.06 6.09
N ILE A 128 2.21 18.16 5.48
CA ILE A 128 1.72 16.93 6.13
C ILE A 128 2.82 15.86 6.12
N ILE A 129 3.37 15.55 4.94
CA ILE A 129 4.22 14.36 4.74
C ILE A 129 5.70 14.56 5.07
N ALA A 130 6.11 15.79 5.35
CA ALA A 130 7.50 16.16 5.66
C ALA A 130 7.61 17.01 6.94
N ASN A 131 6.64 16.90 7.85
CA ASN A 131 6.66 17.61 9.13
C ASN A 131 7.72 17.02 10.09
N PRO A 132 8.80 17.74 10.44
CA PRO A 132 9.88 17.20 11.26
C PRO A 132 9.49 16.94 12.72
N SER A 133 8.33 17.42 13.18
CA SER A 133 7.82 17.14 14.51
C SER A 133 6.97 15.87 14.59
N VAL A 134 6.67 15.24 13.45
CA VAL A 134 5.74 14.10 13.35
C VAL A 134 6.34 12.95 12.57
N VAL A 135 6.97 13.23 11.44
CA VAL A 135 7.43 12.21 10.50
C VAL A 135 8.73 11.57 10.98
N HIS A 136 8.76 10.25 10.93
CA HIS A 136 9.89 9.43 11.32
C HIS A 136 10.66 8.98 10.07
N ALA A 137 11.96 9.25 10.03
CA ALA A 137 12.88 8.60 9.10
C ALA A 137 13.36 7.28 9.71
N GLN A 138 13.12 6.19 8.99
CA GLN A 138 13.69 4.86 9.24
C GLN A 138 14.97 4.69 8.43
N ASN A 139 15.87 3.81 8.88
CA ASN A 139 17.08 3.53 8.12
C ASN A 139 16.80 2.50 7.01
N TYR A 140 17.74 2.35 6.07
CA TYR A 140 17.54 1.44 4.93
C TYR A 140 17.48 -0.04 5.36
N GLY A 141 18.16 -0.40 6.45
CA GLY A 141 18.05 -1.70 7.09
C GLY A 141 16.62 -2.07 7.50
N ASP A 142 15.87 -1.12 8.08
CA ASP A 142 14.50 -1.33 8.55
C ASP A 142 13.52 -1.66 7.41
N ILE A 143 13.83 -1.20 6.19
CA ILE A 143 12.98 -1.44 5.02
C ILE A 143 12.75 -2.93 4.75
N GLU A 144 13.71 -3.81 5.04
CA GLU A 144 13.50 -5.25 4.90
C GLU A 144 12.26 -5.72 5.69
N TYR A 145 12.11 -5.25 6.93
CA TYR A 145 11.03 -5.63 7.83
C TYR A 145 9.73 -4.96 7.41
N ILE A 146 9.78 -3.69 7.03
CA ILE A 146 8.62 -2.98 6.49
C ILE A 146 8.05 -3.74 5.28
N LEU A 147 8.90 -4.14 4.32
CA LEU A 147 8.46 -4.85 3.12
C LEU A 147 7.88 -6.23 3.40
N LYS A 148 8.36 -6.95 4.42
CA LYS A 148 7.76 -8.24 4.81
C LYS A 148 6.31 -8.09 5.29
N GLU A 149 5.92 -6.91 5.77
CA GLU A 149 4.54 -6.63 6.18
C GLU A 149 3.75 -5.91 5.08
N SER A 150 4.34 -4.87 4.49
CA SER A 150 3.69 -3.96 3.54
C SER A 150 3.48 -4.61 2.17
N ASP A 151 4.38 -5.50 1.76
CA ASP A 151 4.33 -6.17 0.45
C ASP A 151 3.92 -7.63 0.62
N GLN A 152 3.28 -8.02 1.74
CA GLN A 152 2.83 -9.39 1.95
C GLN A 152 1.91 -9.87 0.81
N ASN A 153 2.19 -11.05 0.26
CA ASN A 153 1.35 -11.65 -0.77
C ASN A 153 -0.04 -11.99 -0.18
N PRO A 154 -1.14 -11.44 -0.73
CA PRO A 154 -2.48 -11.69 -0.21
C PRO A 154 -2.91 -13.16 -0.25
N LEU A 155 -2.32 -13.95 -1.14
CA LEU A 155 -2.63 -15.37 -1.30
C LEU A 155 -1.76 -16.28 -0.42
N ASN A 156 -0.72 -15.76 0.23
CA ASN A 156 0.19 -16.53 1.07
C ASN A 156 1.03 -15.62 1.99
N SER A 157 0.74 -15.60 3.29
CA SER A 157 1.45 -14.77 4.28
C SER A 157 2.94 -15.03 4.39
N ASN A 158 3.44 -16.19 3.96
CA ASN A 158 4.87 -16.53 4.00
C ASN A 158 5.66 -15.83 2.88
N GLN A 159 4.98 -15.11 1.99
CA GLN A 159 5.57 -14.51 0.80
C GLN A 159 5.41 -12.99 0.80
N VAL A 160 6.35 -12.32 0.13
CA VAL A 160 6.17 -10.96 -0.39
C VAL A 160 5.75 -11.02 -1.85
N TRP A 161 5.05 -9.99 -2.31
CA TRP A 161 4.70 -9.76 -3.70
C TRP A 161 5.81 -8.96 -4.38
N LEU A 162 6.37 -9.51 -5.46
CA LEU A 162 7.40 -8.85 -6.26
C LEU A 162 6.70 -7.99 -7.32
N MET A 163 6.97 -6.68 -7.29
CA MET A 163 6.20 -5.68 -8.02
C MET A 163 6.27 -5.85 -9.55
N TYR A 164 7.46 -5.86 -10.15
CA TYR A 164 7.63 -5.86 -11.61
C TYR A 164 7.35 -7.22 -12.24
N VAL A 165 7.75 -8.30 -11.58
CA VAL A 165 7.52 -9.67 -12.07
C VAL A 165 6.16 -10.23 -11.66
N GLU A 166 5.39 -9.51 -10.83
CA GLU A 166 3.99 -9.79 -10.46
C GLU A 166 3.76 -11.21 -9.92
N GLN A 167 4.59 -11.63 -8.97
CA GLN A 167 4.50 -12.95 -8.36
C GLN A 167 4.93 -12.96 -6.89
N GLY A 168 4.51 -13.98 -6.15
CA GLY A 168 4.93 -14.22 -4.78
C GLY A 168 6.35 -14.78 -4.66
N ARG A 169 7.04 -14.44 -3.56
CA ARG A 169 8.36 -14.97 -3.18
C ARG A 169 8.45 -15.14 -1.68
N SER A 170 8.89 -16.31 -1.21
CA SER A 170 9.03 -16.57 0.24
C SER A 170 9.90 -15.51 0.92
N LYS A 171 9.44 -15.02 2.08
CA LYS A 171 10.07 -13.94 2.85
C LYS A 171 11.53 -14.26 3.20
N TYR A 172 11.84 -15.52 3.53
CA TYR A 172 13.21 -15.96 3.86
C TYR A 172 14.21 -15.81 2.70
N LYS A 173 13.73 -15.70 1.46
CA LYS A 173 14.58 -15.52 0.27
C LYS A 173 15.03 -14.08 0.08
N PHE A 174 15.04 -13.28 1.14
CA PHE A 174 15.66 -11.96 1.12
C PHE A 174 17.14 -12.10 0.80
N GLN A 175 17.66 -11.24 -0.07
CA GLN A 175 19.04 -11.30 -0.53
C GLN A 175 20.02 -10.89 0.59
N THR A 176 20.80 -11.85 1.09
CA THR A 176 21.84 -11.63 2.11
C THR A 176 23.27 -11.82 1.59
N THR A 177 23.42 -12.23 0.32
CA THR A 177 24.72 -12.48 -0.32
C THR A 177 24.85 -11.71 -1.63
N SER A 178 26.01 -11.80 -2.28
CA SER A 178 26.24 -11.21 -3.61
C SER A 178 25.41 -11.88 -4.72
N SER A 179 24.90 -13.10 -4.50
CA SER A 179 24.01 -13.75 -5.46
C SER A 179 22.59 -13.26 -5.26
N ASN A 180 21.99 -12.72 -6.32
CA ASN A 180 20.62 -12.23 -6.34
C ASN A 180 19.62 -13.19 -7.02
N VAL A 181 20.11 -14.28 -7.62
CA VAL A 181 19.27 -15.24 -8.36
C VAL A 181 18.34 -16.00 -7.42
N GLY A 182 17.04 -15.93 -7.69
CA GLY A 182 16.03 -16.64 -6.90
C GLY A 182 15.78 -16.06 -5.51
N THR A 183 16.35 -14.88 -5.22
CA THR A 183 16.11 -14.05 -4.04
C THR A 183 15.31 -12.80 -4.41
N TRP A 184 14.77 -12.12 -3.40
CA TRP A 184 14.21 -10.78 -3.57
C TRP A 184 15.03 -9.75 -2.79
N ASN A 185 14.98 -8.50 -3.22
CA ASN A 185 15.65 -7.39 -2.55
C ASN A 185 14.77 -6.13 -2.57
N ARG A 186 15.34 -5.02 -2.11
CA ARG A 186 14.69 -3.72 -2.00
C ARG A 186 14.93 -2.93 -3.27
N GLU A 187 13.85 -2.57 -3.96
CA GLU A 187 13.87 -1.77 -5.17
C GLU A 187 13.53 -0.31 -4.87
N HIS A 188 14.42 0.61 -5.21
CA HIS A 188 14.21 2.06 -5.06
C HIS A 188 13.50 2.61 -6.31
N ILE A 189 12.20 2.88 -6.26
CA ILE A 189 11.46 3.41 -7.42
C ILE A 189 12.04 4.75 -7.88
N PHE A 190 12.39 5.65 -6.95
CA PHE A 190 13.29 6.75 -7.27
C PHE A 190 14.73 6.24 -7.03
N PRO A 191 15.55 5.96 -8.07
CA PRO A 191 16.83 5.29 -7.89
C PRO A 191 17.79 6.10 -7.05
N GLN A 192 18.56 5.44 -6.17
CA GLN A 192 19.53 6.11 -5.29
C GLN A 192 20.54 6.96 -6.07
N SER A 193 21.01 6.44 -7.20
CA SER A 193 22.00 7.11 -8.06
C SER A 193 21.48 8.43 -8.61
N ARG A 194 20.20 8.51 -9.00
CA ARG A 194 19.57 9.75 -9.48
C ARG A 194 19.12 10.65 -8.34
N GLY A 195 18.62 10.05 -7.26
CA GLY A 195 18.09 10.75 -6.09
C GLY A 195 19.14 11.39 -5.21
N GLY A 196 20.42 11.05 -5.36
CA GLY A 196 21.52 11.70 -4.62
C GLY A 196 21.63 11.27 -3.15
N TYR A 197 21.14 10.08 -2.82
CA TYR A 197 21.13 9.50 -1.47
C TYR A 197 21.68 8.06 -1.44
N THR A 198 22.61 7.74 -2.35
CA THR A 198 23.36 6.48 -2.31
C THR A 198 24.02 6.31 -0.94
N ASP A 199 23.76 5.17 -0.28
CA ASP A 199 24.28 4.84 1.04
C ASP A 199 23.96 5.92 2.12
N GLY A 200 22.85 6.65 1.96
CA GLY A 200 22.50 7.80 2.80
C GLY A 200 22.14 7.45 4.26
N THR A 201 21.81 6.20 4.54
CA THR A 201 21.45 5.68 5.87
C THR A 201 22.00 4.26 6.05
N SER A 202 22.04 3.77 7.30
CA SER A 202 22.52 2.43 7.65
C SER A 202 21.74 1.32 6.93
N SER A 203 22.47 0.29 6.48
CA SER A 203 21.90 -0.97 5.98
C SER A 203 21.61 -1.99 7.10
N GLN A 204 21.98 -1.67 8.34
CA GLN A 204 21.66 -2.45 9.53
C GLN A 204 20.37 -1.89 10.16
N ALA A 205 19.36 -2.74 10.31
CA ALA A 205 18.09 -2.37 10.92
C ALA A 205 18.28 -1.99 12.40
N ASP A 206 17.64 -0.90 12.81
CA ASP A 206 17.60 -0.45 14.21
C ASP A 206 16.25 -0.77 14.87
N GLY A 207 15.23 -1.10 14.06
CA GLY A 207 13.88 -1.49 14.48
C GLY A 207 12.92 -0.30 14.63
N ILE A 208 11.62 -0.57 14.54
CA ILE A 208 10.54 0.44 14.45
C ILE A 208 10.59 1.56 15.50
N ASN A 209 11.12 1.29 16.70
CA ASN A 209 11.18 2.23 17.81
C ASN A 209 12.41 3.17 17.76
N ILE A 210 13.32 2.98 16.81
CA ILE A 210 14.50 3.83 16.59
C ILE A 210 14.32 4.57 15.28
N TRP A 211 14.23 5.89 15.34
CA TRP A 211 13.99 6.74 14.18
C TRP A 211 14.60 8.12 14.38
N LEU A 212 14.72 8.89 13.29
CA LEU A 212 15.16 10.29 13.30
C LEU A 212 14.05 11.22 12.80
N PRO A 213 13.94 12.46 13.32
CA PRO A 213 13.09 13.47 12.72
C PRO A 213 13.61 13.81 11.31
N THR A 214 12.71 14.10 10.38
CA THR A 214 13.07 14.39 8.98
C THR A 214 12.18 15.46 8.37
N SER A 215 12.70 16.18 7.40
CA SER A 215 12.02 17.31 6.75
C SER A 215 12.15 17.26 5.23
N ALA A 216 11.50 18.18 4.53
CA ALA A 216 11.56 18.24 3.07
C ALA A 216 12.98 18.49 2.51
N ASP A 217 13.90 19.04 3.32
CA ASP A 217 15.29 19.28 2.94
C ASP A 217 16.24 18.13 3.33
N ASP A 218 15.75 17.12 4.05
CA ASP A 218 16.54 15.96 4.47
C ASP A 218 16.53 14.87 3.39
N LEU A 219 17.23 15.13 2.30
CA LEU A 219 17.27 14.25 1.13
C LEU A 219 17.80 12.84 1.44
N GLN A 220 18.68 12.70 2.44
CA GLN A 220 19.28 11.40 2.78
C GLN A 220 18.25 10.43 3.38
N ALA A 221 17.19 10.93 4.01
CA ALA A 221 16.07 10.09 4.46
C ALA A 221 15.37 9.36 3.31
N GLY A 222 15.46 9.87 2.07
CA GLY A 222 14.96 9.19 0.87
C GLY A 222 15.58 7.80 0.66
N HIS A 223 16.76 7.53 1.21
CA HIS A 223 17.40 6.22 1.16
C HIS A 223 16.60 5.13 1.89
N GLY A 224 15.95 5.48 3.02
CA GLY A 224 15.15 4.59 3.87
C GLY A 224 13.66 4.93 3.88
N ASP A 225 13.14 5.51 2.79
CA ASP A 225 11.74 5.91 2.69
C ASP A 225 10.89 4.82 2.02
N ALA A 226 10.15 4.07 2.82
CA ALA A 226 9.39 2.90 2.38
C ALA A 226 8.26 3.24 1.37
N HIS A 227 7.81 4.50 1.30
CA HIS A 227 6.76 4.92 0.36
C HIS A 227 7.15 4.82 -1.12
N HIS A 228 8.43 4.65 -1.44
CA HIS A 228 8.91 4.40 -2.81
C HIS A 228 9.80 3.16 -2.95
N ILE A 229 10.03 2.42 -1.87
CA ILE A 229 10.84 1.19 -1.92
C ILE A 229 9.93 -0.02 -1.94
N ARG A 230 10.19 -1.00 -2.80
CA ARG A 230 9.35 -2.21 -2.98
C ARG A 230 10.14 -3.51 -2.87
N ALA A 231 9.47 -4.61 -2.56
CA ALA A 231 10.06 -5.94 -2.71
C ALA A 231 10.13 -6.30 -4.20
N GLU A 232 11.29 -6.76 -4.68
CA GLU A 232 11.47 -7.08 -6.09
C GLU A 232 12.42 -8.26 -6.34
N ASP A 233 12.24 -8.94 -7.48
CA ASP A 233 13.15 -9.99 -7.93
C ASP A 233 14.56 -9.42 -8.17
N GLY A 234 15.58 -10.07 -7.61
CA GLY A 234 16.95 -9.54 -7.66
C GLY A 234 17.48 -9.25 -9.09
N PRO A 235 17.36 -10.21 -10.03
CA PRO A 235 17.71 -10.01 -11.43
C PRO A 235 16.88 -8.93 -12.14
N GLU A 236 15.56 -8.88 -11.91
CA GLU A 236 14.72 -7.87 -12.54
C GLU A 236 15.05 -6.47 -12.01
N ASN A 237 15.24 -6.31 -10.70
CA ASN A 237 15.71 -5.07 -10.10
C ASN A 237 17.06 -4.61 -10.73
N THR A 238 18.01 -5.54 -10.91
CA THR A 238 19.28 -5.25 -11.60
C THR A 238 19.05 -4.77 -13.04
N THR A 239 18.10 -5.37 -13.73
CA THR A 239 17.75 -5.03 -15.11
C THR A 239 17.06 -3.67 -15.18
N ARG A 240 16.15 -3.36 -14.23
CA ARG A 240 15.52 -2.05 -14.10
C ARG A 240 16.61 -0.98 -13.97
N SER A 241 17.59 -1.19 -13.07
CA SER A 241 18.67 -0.22 -12.79
C SER A 241 18.11 1.15 -12.36
N ASN A 242 18.41 2.20 -13.10
CA ASN A 242 18.05 3.60 -12.87
C ASN A 242 17.30 4.18 -14.08
N ARG A 243 16.69 3.31 -14.88
CA ARG A 243 15.94 3.69 -16.08
C ARG A 243 14.67 4.43 -15.69
N ASP A 244 14.34 5.44 -16.49
CA ASP A 244 13.10 6.20 -16.37
C ASP A 244 11.89 5.35 -16.75
N TYR A 245 10.76 5.62 -16.11
CA TYR A 245 9.53 4.86 -16.34
C TYR A 245 8.71 5.47 -17.48
N GLY A 246 7.91 4.65 -18.16
CA GLY A 246 7.07 5.07 -19.29
C GLY A 246 7.87 5.19 -20.59
N SER A 247 9.02 5.87 -20.54
CA SER A 247 9.85 6.15 -21.71
C SER A 247 10.96 5.14 -21.98
N ASP A 248 11.45 4.43 -20.96
CA ASP A 248 12.56 3.47 -21.09
C ASP A 248 12.21 2.12 -20.43
N TYR A 249 11.90 2.13 -19.12
CA TYR A 249 11.48 0.94 -18.40
C TYR A 249 9.96 0.88 -18.22
N ASN A 250 9.36 -0.20 -18.72
CA ASN A 250 7.93 -0.46 -18.66
C ASN A 250 7.60 -1.84 -18.06
N GLY A 251 8.59 -2.47 -17.43
CA GLY A 251 8.51 -3.83 -16.89
C GLY A 251 9.11 -4.90 -17.80
N PRO A 252 9.29 -6.13 -17.28
CA PRO A 252 9.66 -7.28 -18.08
C PRO A 252 8.53 -7.66 -19.04
N ALA A 253 8.86 -8.37 -20.12
CA ALA A 253 7.88 -8.76 -21.14
C ALA A 253 6.73 -9.66 -20.62
N THR A 254 6.91 -10.27 -19.44
CA THR A 254 5.91 -11.10 -18.77
C THR A 254 4.99 -10.32 -17.83
N SER A 255 5.29 -9.05 -17.54
CA SER A 255 4.46 -8.19 -16.70
C SER A 255 3.19 -7.77 -17.42
N GLN A 256 2.09 -7.69 -16.67
CA GLN A 256 0.79 -7.19 -17.09
C GLN A 256 0.62 -5.69 -16.80
N GLY A 257 1.58 -5.09 -16.08
CA GLY A 257 1.61 -3.67 -15.76
C GLY A 257 0.77 -3.28 -14.54
N SER A 258 0.45 -4.23 -13.65
CA SER A 258 -0.40 -3.96 -12.47
C SER A 258 0.31 -3.21 -11.33
N TRP A 259 1.39 -2.51 -11.66
CA TRP A 259 2.21 -1.72 -10.75
C TRP A 259 2.48 -0.32 -11.30
N HIS A 260 2.00 -0.03 -12.51
CA HIS A 260 2.25 1.24 -13.21
C HIS A 260 1.73 2.42 -12.38
N GLY A 261 0.55 2.28 -11.78
CA GLY A 261 -0.04 3.26 -10.89
C GLY A 261 0.75 3.40 -9.58
N ASP A 262 1.19 2.28 -9.01
CA ASP A 262 2.00 2.28 -7.78
C ASP A 262 3.29 3.08 -7.96
N VAL A 263 3.99 2.85 -9.08
CA VAL A 263 5.22 3.58 -9.40
C VAL A 263 4.93 5.06 -9.60
N ALA A 264 3.84 5.42 -10.28
CA ALA A 264 3.43 6.81 -10.44
C ALA A 264 3.20 7.49 -9.08
N ARG A 265 2.42 6.87 -8.19
CA ARG A 265 2.10 7.40 -6.86
C ARG A 265 3.33 7.48 -5.95
N ALA A 266 4.26 6.53 -6.05
CA ALA A 266 5.54 6.59 -5.34
C ALA A 266 6.41 7.77 -5.81
N LEU A 267 6.49 8.00 -7.12
CA LEU A 267 7.27 9.13 -7.69
C LEU A 267 6.62 10.48 -7.41
N PHE A 268 5.29 10.59 -7.49
CA PHE A 268 4.57 11.80 -7.09
C PHE A 268 4.85 12.16 -5.63
N TYR A 269 4.78 11.16 -4.75
CA TYR A 269 5.12 11.33 -3.34
C TYR A 269 6.55 11.84 -3.16
N MET A 270 7.54 11.22 -3.80
CA MET A 270 8.94 11.63 -3.67
C MET A 270 9.19 13.07 -4.13
N ALA A 271 8.56 13.48 -5.24
CA ALA A 271 8.70 14.82 -5.80
C ALA A 271 7.92 15.92 -5.06
N VAL A 272 7.03 15.54 -4.13
CA VAL A 272 6.41 16.48 -3.18
C VAL A 272 7.15 16.45 -1.84
N ARG A 273 7.53 15.27 -1.34
CA ARG A 273 8.16 15.12 -0.02
C ARG A 273 9.51 15.83 0.05
N TYR A 274 10.36 15.67 -0.96
CA TYR A 274 11.73 16.20 -0.94
C TYR A 274 11.91 17.35 -1.93
N ASN A 275 12.41 18.49 -1.45
CA ASN A 275 12.56 19.71 -2.26
C ASN A 275 13.53 19.56 -3.45
N ALA A 276 14.51 18.67 -3.33
CA ALA A 276 15.51 18.45 -4.36
C ALA A 276 14.97 17.64 -5.56
N LEU A 277 13.95 16.79 -5.34
CA LEU A 277 13.49 15.82 -6.32
C LEU A 277 12.41 16.40 -7.24
N SER A 278 12.47 16.04 -8.52
CA SER A 278 11.53 16.56 -9.52
C SER A 278 11.14 15.53 -10.57
N LEU A 279 9.94 15.72 -11.14
CA LEU A 279 9.43 14.95 -12.26
C LEU A 279 9.32 15.85 -13.49
N VAL A 280 9.77 15.33 -14.63
CA VAL A 280 9.74 16.04 -15.93
C VAL A 280 9.14 15.15 -17.01
N ASN A 281 8.71 15.77 -18.12
CA ASN A 281 8.28 15.01 -19.29
C ASN A 281 9.47 14.43 -20.05
N GLY A 282 9.25 13.26 -20.66
CA GLY A 282 10.21 12.53 -21.46
C GLY A 282 11.22 11.73 -20.64
N ASN A 283 12.30 11.30 -21.31
CA ASN A 283 13.38 10.50 -20.74
C ASN A 283 14.57 11.39 -20.37
N PRO A 284 14.64 11.95 -19.14
CA PRO A 284 15.77 12.77 -18.72
C PRO A 284 17.07 11.98 -18.78
N SER A 285 18.17 12.67 -19.11
CA SER A 285 19.49 12.04 -19.19
C SER A 285 19.84 11.33 -17.89
N ASP A 286 20.35 10.10 -18.00
CA ASP A 286 20.81 9.31 -16.86
C ASP A 286 22.10 9.89 -16.26
N THR A 287 21.94 10.90 -15.40
CA THR A 287 23.02 11.62 -14.76
C THR A 287 22.90 11.41 -13.25
N PRO A 288 23.88 10.77 -12.60
CA PRO A 288 23.87 10.60 -11.15
C PRO A 288 23.72 11.94 -10.41
N GLY A 289 22.83 11.99 -9.43
CA GLY A 289 22.55 13.18 -8.62
C GLY A 289 21.86 14.32 -9.39
N ASN A 290 21.26 14.06 -10.54
CA ASN A 290 20.45 15.08 -11.23
C ASN A 290 19.11 15.36 -10.55
N HIS A 291 18.68 14.49 -9.61
CA HIS A 291 17.45 14.60 -8.84
C HIS A 291 16.18 14.66 -9.71
N ILE A 292 16.22 14.06 -10.89
CA ILE A 292 15.14 14.13 -11.88
C ILE A 292 14.77 12.72 -12.35
N MET A 293 13.46 12.46 -12.41
CA MET A 293 12.86 11.30 -13.07
C MET A 293 11.82 11.75 -14.10
N GLY A 294 11.59 10.93 -15.12
CA GLY A 294 10.47 11.03 -16.05
C GLY A 294 9.84 9.67 -16.32
N ASP A 295 8.85 9.54 -17.20
CA ASP A 295 8.12 10.58 -17.93
C ASP A 295 6.84 10.99 -17.20
N LEU A 296 6.74 12.24 -16.73
CA LEU A 296 5.57 12.75 -16.00
C LEU A 296 4.24 12.52 -16.73
N ALA A 297 4.21 12.63 -18.07
CA ALA A 297 3.01 12.36 -18.84
C ALA A 297 2.59 10.88 -18.76
N SER A 298 3.56 9.96 -18.82
CA SER A 298 3.31 8.53 -18.63
C SER A 298 2.88 8.22 -17.21
N LEU A 299 3.50 8.84 -16.20
CA LEU A 299 3.13 8.63 -14.79
C LEU A 299 1.69 9.07 -14.51
N LEU A 300 1.25 10.21 -15.06
CA LEU A 300 -0.14 10.65 -14.94
C LEU A 300 -1.10 9.66 -15.63
N ALA A 301 -0.77 9.20 -16.84
CA ALA A 301 -1.57 8.21 -17.55
C ALA A 301 -1.66 6.88 -16.78
N TRP A 302 -0.55 6.42 -16.21
CA TRP A 302 -0.47 5.21 -15.40
C TRP A 302 -1.31 5.31 -14.12
N ASN A 303 -1.27 6.45 -13.44
CA ASN A 303 -2.10 6.69 -12.25
C ASN A 303 -3.61 6.59 -12.56
N HIS A 304 -4.04 6.93 -13.79
CA HIS A 304 -5.43 6.77 -14.22
C HIS A 304 -5.78 5.35 -14.67
N SER A 305 -4.87 4.68 -15.39
CA SER A 305 -5.14 3.34 -15.92
C SER A 305 -5.01 2.24 -14.87
N ASP A 306 -4.25 2.50 -13.81
CA ASP A 306 -3.99 1.59 -12.70
C ASP A 306 -4.34 2.31 -11.37
N PRO A 307 -5.63 2.32 -10.99
CA PRO A 307 -6.12 3.02 -9.79
C PRO A 307 -5.53 2.43 -8.52
N SER A 308 -5.48 3.21 -7.45
CA SER A 308 -5.02 2.69 -6.16
C SER A 308 -5.97 1.62 -5.62
N ASP A 309 -5.41 0.48 -5.26
CA ASP A 309 -6.14 -0.73 -4.85
C ASP A 309 -5.98 -1.04 -3.36
N ASP A 310 -6.64 -2.11 -2.91
CA ASP A 310 -6.55 -2.56 -1.52
C ASP A 310 -5.13 -3.01 -1.11
N PHE A 311 -4.29 -3.48 -2.06
CA PHE A 311 -2.91 -3.87 -1.78
C PHE A 311 -2.07 -2.63 -1.44
N GLU A 312 -2.14 -1.58 -2.25
CA GLU A 312 -1.47 -0.32 -1.96
C GLU A 312 -2.03 0.38 -0.72
N MET A 313 -3.34 0.33 -0.49
CA MET A 313 -3.93 0.92 0.70
C MET A 313 -3.43 0.22 1.97
N HIS A 314 -3.33 -1.13 1.96
CA HIS A 314 -2.70 -1.89 3.03
C HIS A 314 -1.24 -1.45 3.23
N ARG A 315 -0.50 -1.34 2.13
CA ARG A 315 0.90 -0.91 2.16
C ARG A 315 1.07 0.46 2.82
N ASN A 316 0.25 1.43 2.43
CA ASN A 316 0.25 2.78 2.99
C ASN A 316 -0.14 2.78 4.49
N ASN A 317 -1.06 1.89 4.90
CA ASN A 317 -1.41 1.69 6.31
C ASN A 317 -0.24 1.13 7.13
N VAL A 318 0.50 0.14 6.61
CA VAL A 318 1.68 -0.42 7.27
C VAL A 318 2.78 0.63 7.36
N ILE A 319 3.12 1.32 6.28
CA ILE A 319 4.21 2.31 6.30
C ILE A 319 3.89 3.45 7.26
N TYR A 320 2.62 3.84 7.39
CA TYR A 320 2.20 4.83 8.38
C TYR A 320 2.56 4.44 9.82
N THR A 321 2.53 3.15 10.19
CA THR A 321 2.91 2.72 11.54
C THR A 321 4.42 2.87 11.80
N TRP A 322 5.23 2.87 10.76
CA TRP A 322 6.70 3.00 10.84
C TRP A 322 7.18 4.44 10.70
N GLN A 323 6.63 5.19 9.73
CA GLN A 323 7.12 6.51 9.34
C GLN A 323 6.21 7.66 9.75
N VAL A 324 5.00 7.37 10.24
CA VAL A 324 4.01 8.36 10.74
C VAL A 324 3.63 9.41 9.68
N ASN A 325 3.86 9.08 8.41
CA ASN A 325 3.32 9.79 7.26
C ASN A 325 2.72 8.78 6.26
N ARG A 326 1.79 9.26 5.47
CA ARG A 326 1.10 8.49 4.42
C ARG A 326 1.48 9.02 3.05
N ASN A 327 1.37 8.18 2.02
CA ASN A 327 1.39 8.64 0.64
C ASN A 327 0.01 9.21 0.27
N PRO A 328 -0.14 10.54 0.10
CA PRO A 328 -1.43 11.16 -0.19
C PRO A 328 -1.95 10.81 -1.58
N PHE A 329 -1.08 10.40 -2.49
CA PHE A 329 -1.46 9.95 -3.83
C PHE A 329 -2.03 8.54 -3.84
N ILE A 330 -1.84 7.75 -2.78
CA ILE A 330 -2.58 6.48 -2.56
C ILE A 330 -3.96 6.79 -1.97
N ASP A 331 -4.02 7.64 -0.94
CA ASP A 331 -5.30 7.99 -0.29
C ASP A 331 -6.23 8.82 -1.20
N TYR A 332 -5.66 9.70 -2.03
CA TYR A 332 -6.37 10.53 -3.01
C TYR A 332 -5.59 10.62 -4.33
N PRO A 333 -5.70 9.61 -5.22
CA PRO A 333 -4.95 9.55 -6.47
C PRO A 333 -5.13 10.76 -7.39
N ASP A 334 -6.31 11.40 -7.36
CA ASP A 334 -6.61 12.60 -8.15
C ASP A 334 -5.73 13.80 -7.79
N LEU A 335 -5.09 13.84 -6.60
CA LEU A 335 -4.17 14.92 -6.24
C LEU A 335 -3.06 15.13 -7.29
N ALA A 336 -2.65 14.06 -7.98
CA ALA A 336 -1.67 14.15 -9.06
C ALA A 336 -2.13 15.09 -10.19
N ASP A 337 -3.40 15.03 -10.58
CA ASP A 337 -3.95 15.90 -11.63
C ASP A 337 -4.05 17.36 -11.19
N TYR A 338 -4.31 17.63 -9.92
CA TYR A 338 -4.37 18.99 -9.39
C TYR A 338 -3.00 19.64 -9.24
N ILE A 339 -1.93 18.86 -9.18
CA ILE A 339 -0.55 19.37 -9.13
C ILE A 339 0.06 19.47 -10.53
N TRP A 340 -0.08 18.44 -11.37
CA TRP A 340 0.63 18.33 -12.65
C TRP A 340 -0.26 18.09 -13.87
N GLY A 341 -1.47 17.59 -13.68
CA GLY A 341 -2.32 17.13 -14.76
C GLY A 341 -3.39 18.13 -15.19
N ILE A 342 -4.53 17.60 -15.62
CA ILE A 342 -5.59 18.38 -16.29
C ILE A 342 -6.30 19.39 -15.38
N HIS A 343 -6.24 19.18 -14.06
CA HIS A 343 -6.82 20.05 -13.04
C HIS A 343 -5.79 21.00 -12.42
N ALA A 344 -4.59 21.12 -13.01
CA ALA A 344 -3.52 21.94 -12.46
C ALA A 344 -3.97 23.41 -12.28
N GLY A 345 -3.90 23.89 -11.03
CA GLY A 345 -4.32 25.24 -10.65
C GLY A 345 -5.80 25.37 -10.24
N GLU A 346 -6.61 24.33 -10.41
CA GLU A 346 -7.96 24.26 -9.85
C GLU A 346 -7.94 24.04 -8.34
N VAL A 347 -9.02 24.43 -7.66
CA VAL A 347 -9.16 24.27 -6.22
C VAL A 347 -9.53 22.83 -5.91
N TRP A 348 -8.72 22.19 -5.08
CA TRP A 348 -8.98 20.84 -4.60
C TRP A 348 -9.89 20.84 -3.38
N PHE A 349 -10.81 19.88 -3.36
CA PHE A 349 -11.61 19.52 -2.20
C PHE A 349 -11.54 18.00 -2.06
N ALA A 350 -11.50 17.48 -0.83
CA ALA A 350 -11.59 16.03 -0.69
C ALA A 350 -12.92 15.59 -1.29
N PRO A 351 -12.94 14.48 -2.05
CA PRO A 351 -14.20 13.84 -2.41
C PRO A 351 -14.91 13.55 -1.10
N LEU A 352 -15.95 14.34 -0.82
CA LEU A 352 -16.64 14.33 0.45
C LEU A 352 -16.95 12.87 0.78
N ALA A 353 -16.58 12.41 1.98
CA ALA A 353 -17.15 11.22 2.61
C ALA A 353 -18.63 11.43 2.97
N VAL A 354 -19.35 12.07 2.07
CA VAL A 354 -20.80 12.22 1.98
C VAL A 354 -21.11 12.01 0.50
N ALA A 355 -21.15 10.75 0.08
CA ALA A 355 -21.77 10.40 -1.19
C ALA A 355 -23.21 10.93 -1.13
N ASP A 356 -23.52 11.87 -2.02
CA ASP A 356 -24.75 12.65 -2.09
C ASP A 356 -24.99 13.68 -0.98
N ASN A 357 -24.99 14.95 -1.38
CA ASN A 357 -26.01 15.87 -0.86
C ASN A 357 -27.37 15.39 -1.41
N THR A 358 -27.95 14.35 -0.79
CA THR A 358 -29.21 13.67 -1.16
C THR A 358 -30.44 14.57 -1.07
N GLN A 359 -30.27 15.88 -0.86
CA GLN A 359 -31.39 16.78 -0.75
C GLN A 359 -32.02 16.99 -2.13
N LEU A 360 -33.28 16.57 -2.25
CA LEU A 360 -34.09 16.79 -3.43
C LEU A 360 -34.20 18.30 -3.70
N GLN A 361 -33.67 18.79 -4.84
CA GLN A 361 -33.65 20.22 -5.16
C GLN A 361 -35.01 20.67 -5.71
N VAL A 362 -35.90 21.07 -4.81
CA VAL A 362 -37.28 21.51 -5.13
C VAL A 362 -37.51 22.98 -4.79
N GLY A 363 -38.20 23.68 -5.68
CA GLY A 363 -38.74 25.03 -5.43
C GLY A 363 -40.18 24.94 -4.91
N VAL A 364 -40.56 25.78 -3.95
CA VAL A 364 -41.95 25.92 -3.48
C VAL A 364 -42.35 27.39 -3.41
N TRP A 365 -43.36 27.81 -4.16
CA TRP A 365 -43.81 29.20 -4.22
C TRP A 365 -45.29 29.34 -4.63
N PRO A 366 -45.98 30.46 -4.30
CA PRO A 366 -45.49 31.53 -3.44
C PRO A 366 -45.36 31.06 -1.99
N ASN A 367 -44.45 31.67 -1.26
CA ASN A 367 -44.32 31.47 0.18
C ASN A 367 -43.99 32.83 0.82
N PRO A 368 -44.93 33.46 1.55
CA PRO A 368 -46.23 32.92 1.98
C PRO A 368 -47.26 32.70 0.86
N ALA A 369 -48.09 31.67 0.97
CA ALA A 369 -49.19 31.35 0.06
C ALA A 369 -50.56 31.74 0.68
N THR A 370 -51.57 31.93 -0.16
CA THR A 370 -52.96 32.21 0.26
C THR A 370 -53.84 30.97 0.17
N SER A 371 -53.89 30.32 -1.00
CA SER A 371 -54.73 29.15 -1.24
C SER A 371 -54.03 28.01 -1.98
N SER A 372 -52.84 28.23 -2.54
CA SER A 372 -52.13 27.22 -3.32
C SER A 372 -50.63 27.48 -3.36
N ILE A 373 -49.86 26.40 -3.52
CA ILE A 373 -48.42 26.42 -3.79
C ILE A 373 -48.15 25.76 -5.15
N ASN A 374 -47.04 26.14 -5.77
CA ASN A 374 -46.44 25.47 -6.90
C ASN A 374 -45.15 24.81 -6.45
N ILE A 375 -44.87 23.65 -7.00
CA ILE A 375 -43.66 22.86 -6.77
C ILE A 375 -42.96 22.71 -8.12
N SER A 376 -41.65 22.92 -8.16
CA SER A 376 -40.82 22.55 -9.32
C SER A 376 -39.55 21.82 -8.91
N GLY A 377 -38.82 21.35 -9.92
CA GLY A 377 -37.58 20.59 -9.76
C GLY A 377 -37.83 19.10 -9.59
N ILE A 378 -39.05 18.62 -9.88
CA ILE A 378 -39.44 17.21 -9.80
C ILE A 378 -39.20 16.55 -11.16
N GLN A 379 -38.25 15.63 -11.24
CA GLN A 379 -37.87 14.95 -12.48
C GLN A 379 -38.54 13.58 -12.68
N ALA A 380 -39.06 12.98 -11.60
CA ALA A 380 -39.75 11.69 -11.58
C ALA A 380 -40.97 11.77 -10.65
N GLU A 381 -41.79 10.72 -10.56
CA GLU A 381 -42.90 10.70 -9.60
C GLU A 381 -42.39 10.95 -8.16
N ALA A 382 -43.11 11.81 -7.43
CA ALA A 382 -42.79 12.20 -6.08
C ALA A 382 -44.04 12.22 -5.21
N VAL A 383 -43.85 12.08 -3.91
CA VAL A 383 -44.90 12.21 -2.89
C VAL A 383 -44.63 13.47 -2.08
N ILE A 384 -45.65 14.30 -1.91
CA ILE A 384 -45.62 15.41 -0.94
C ILE A 384 -46.54 15.10 0.22
N ASP A 385 -46.00 15.24 1.43
CA ASP A 385 -46.75 15.27 2.67
C ASP A 385 -46.63 16.66 3.31
N ILE A 386 -47.74 17.21 3.81
CA ILE A 386 -47.72 18.48 4.56
C ILE A 386 -48.10 18.20 6.01
N TYR A 387 -47.29 18.73 6.92
CA TYR A 387 -47.44 18.57 8.36
C TYR A 387 -47.69 19.92 9.03
N GLY A 388 -48.55 19.93 10.05
CA GLY A 388 -48.65 21.06 10.99
C GLY A 388 -47.45 21.12 11.93
N VAL A 389 -47.28 22.25 12.64
CA VAL A 389 -46.20 22.43 13.63
C VAL A 389 -46.23 21.44 14.78
N THR A 390 -47.38 20.80 15.04
CA THR A 390 -47.54 19.74 16.04
C THR A 390 -47.11 18.36 15.54
N GLY A 391 -46.68 18.25 14.27
CA GLY A 391 -46.27 16.98 13.64
C GLY A 391 -47.43 16.18 13.01
N ALA A 392 -48.68 16.65 13.11
CA ALA A 392 -49.81 16.01 12.45
C ALA A 392 -49.73 16.15 10.92
N LYS A 393 -49.87 15.04 10.19
CA LYS A 393 -49.98 15.04 8.72
C LYS A 393 -51.37 15.56 8.31
N LEU A 394 -51.39 16.63 7.52
CA LEU A 394 -52.61 17.34 7.10
C LEU A 394 -52.96 17.12 5.63
N TYR A 395 -51.95 16.81 4.80
CA TYR A 395 -52.13 16.53 3.38
C TYR A 395 -51.11 15.50 2.92
N SER A 396 -51.48 14.69 1.93
CA SER A 396 -50.59 13.78 1.20
C SER A 396 -51.05 13.68 -0.25
N GLY A 397 -50.12 13.71 -1.20
CA GLY A 397 -50.44 13.62 -2.62
C GLY A 397 -49.26 13.19 -3.48
N ASN A 398 -49.55 12.59 -4.62
CA ASN A 398 -48.55 12.28 -5.65
C ASN A 398 -48.43 13.47 -6.61
N ILE A 399 -47.20 13.81 -6.99
CA ILE A 399 -46.87 14.90 -7.91
C ILE A 399 -45.84 14.42 -8.93
N SER A 400 -45.84 15.02 -10.12
CA SER A 400 -44.84 14.77 -11.15
C SER A 400 -44.63 16.04 -11.98
N GLY A 401 -43.37 16.34 -12.32
CA GLY A 401 -43.03 17.62 -12.95
C GLY A 401 -43.42 18.83 -12.10
N ASP A 402 -43.59 19.97 -12.75
CA ASP A 402 -44.05 21.19 -12.10
C ASP A 402 -45.55 21.07 -11.78
N THR A 403 -45.90 21.05 -10.49
CA THR A 403 -47.25 20.77 -10.02
C THR A 403 -47.77 21.88 -9.12
N ARG A 404 -49.03 22.27 -9.31
CA ARG A 404 -49.75 23.17 -8.40
C ARG A 404 -50.62 22.36 -7.43
N ILE A 405 -50.60 22.74 -6.17
CA ILE A 405 -51.39 22.13 -5.10
C ILE A 405 -52.23 23.21 -4.42
N ASP A 406 -53.54 23.01 -4.42
CA ASP A 406 -54.47 23.83 -3.66
C ASP A 406 -54.49 23.36 -2.21
N LEU A 407 -54.15 24.29 -1.30
CA LEU A 407 -54.04 24.07 0.13
C LEU A 407 -55.25 24.69 0.82
N ASN A 408 -56.21 23.86 1.21
CA ASN A 408 -57.31 24.29 2.06
C ASN A 408 -56.93 24.20 3.55
N LEU A 409 -55.89 24.95 3.92
CA LEU A 409 -55.34 24.98 5.28
C LEU A 409 -55.58 26.36 5.92
N PRO A 410 -55.84 26.43 7.23
CA PRO A 410 -55.89 27.70 7.95
C PRO A 410 -54.58 28.50 7.86
N ALA A 411 -54.64 29.79 8.21
CA ALA A 411 -53.44 30.61 8.33
C ALA A 411 -52.48 30.04 9.38
N GLY A 412 -51.21 29.87 9.03
CA GLY A 412 -50.24 29.19 9.89
C GLY A 412 -48.94 28.79 9.21
N ILE A 413 -48.08 28.13 9.98
CA ILE A 413 -46.80 27.57 9.51
C ILE A 413 -46.96 26.07 9.33
N TYR A 414 -46.45 25.55 8.22
CA TYR A 414 -46.50 24.15 7.85
C TYR A 414 -45.14 23.67 7.32
N MET A 415 -44.91 22.36 7.36
CA MET A 415 -43.74 21.71 6.79
C MET A 415 -44.18 20.80 5.64
N ALA A 416 -43.71 21.05 4.43
CA ALA A 416 -43.88 20.14 3.30
C ALA A 416 -42.65 19.24 3.17
N LYS A 417 -42.84 17.93 3.30
CA LYS A 417 -41.84 16.91 2.98
C LYS A 417 -42.15 16.35 1.59
N ILE A 418 -41.21 16.47 0.67
CA ILE A 418 -41.32 15.97 -0.70
C ILE A 418 -40.29 14.85 -0.86
N SER A 419 -40.72 13.68 -1.35
CA SER A 419 -39.89 12.48 -1.47
C SER A 419 -39.99 11.89 -2.88
N SER A 420 -38.86 11.60 -3.52
CA SER A 420 -38.79 11.02 -4.87
C SER A 420 -37.52 10.19 -5.04
N GLY A 421 -37.62 8.99 -5.62
CA GLY A 421 -36.46 8.14 -5.91
C GLY A 421 -35.52 7.87 -4.73
N GLY A 422 -36.06 7.72 -3.51
CA GLY A 422 -35.26 7.53 -2.29
C GLY A 422 -34.66 8.80 -1.67
N LYS A 423 -34.80 9.96 -2.33
CA LYS A 423 -34.36 11.29 -1.86
C LYS A 423 -35.52 12.05 -1.22
N SER A 424 -35.24 13.01 -0.34
CA SER A 424 -36.28 13.90 0.20
C SER A 424 -35.83 15.33 0.46
N ALA A 425 -36.78 16.26 0.49
CA ALA A 425 -36.57 17.64 0.90
C ALA A 425 -37.71 18.13 1.77
N VAL A 426 -37.37 18.99 2.74
CA VAL A 426 -38.33 19.63 3.63
C VAL A 426 -38.32 21.13 3.38
N LYS A 427 -39.50 21.72 3.16
CA LYS A 427 -39.70 23.15 2.97
C LYS A 427 -40.73 23.67 3.97
N LYS A 428 -40.40 24.77 4.64
CA LYS A 428 -41.35 25.50 5.48
C LYS A 428 -42.27 26.34 4.59
N ILE A 429 -43.58 26.23 4.78
CA ILE A 429 -44.60 26.99 4.06
C ILE A 429 -45.39 27.83 5.07
N VAL A 430 -45.68 29.07 4.72
CA VAL A 430 -46.55 29.97 5.48
C VAL A 430 -47.83 30.19 4.69
N ILE A 431 -48.98 29.92 5.31
CA ILE A 431 -50.31 30.23 4.76
C ILE A 431 -50.83 31.49 5.45
N LYS A 432 -51.30 32.47 4.66
CA LYS A 432 -51.84 33.74 5.14
C LYS A 432 -53.35 33.74 5.25
#